data_AF-A0A2D6RF66-F1
#
_entry.id   AF-A0A2D6RF66-F1
#
_cell.length_a   1.000
_cell.length_b   1.000
_cell.length_c   1.000
_cell.angle_alpha   90.00
_cell.angle_beta   90.00
_cell.angle_gamma   90.00
#
_symmetry.space_group_name_H-M   'P 1'
#
loop_
_entity.id
_entity.type
_entity.pdbx_description
1 polymer ?
#
loop_
_entity_poly.entity_id
_entity_poly.type
_entity_poly.pdbx_seq_one_letter_code
_entity_poly.pdbx_strand_id
1 'polypeptide(L)'
;MEIKLSTGDKVKLKSLTVDERDELMDSVQYDYTDGKNPQMKMLHSTMTKFLRIGIEGKVSDKFILSLTFSDKTKIFTKIQGECMNLGEEKASK
;
A
#
# COMPACT_ATOMS: atom_id res chain seq x y z
N MET A 1 -7.80 9.54 4.49
CA MET A 1 -8.83 8.48 4.33
C MET A 1 -8.70 7.47 5.47
N GLU A 2 -9.77 6.84 5.98
CA GLU A 2 -9.69 5.91 7.12
C GLU A 2 -10.05 4.47 6.72
N ILE A 3 -9.32 3.49 7.28
CA ILE A 3 -9.56 2.05 7.10
C ILE A 3 -9.86 1.44 8.47
N LYS A 4 -11.01 0.76 8.59
CA LYS A 4 -11.32 -0.07 9.76
C LYS A 4 -10.65 -1.44 9.62
N LEU A 5 -9.85 -1.81 10.62
CA LEU A 5 -9.19 -3.10 10.75
C LEU A 5 -10.15 -4.16 11.28
N SER A 6 -9.76 -5.43 11.12
CA SER A 6 -10.50 -6.57 11.67
C SER A 6 -10.65 -6.52 13.21
N THR A 7 -9.67 -5.93 13.91
CA THR A 7 -9.69 -5.70 15.36
C THR A 7 -10.68 -4.63 15.80
N GLY A 8 -11.27 -3.89 14.86
CA GLY A 8 -12.13 -2.74 15.12
C GLY A 8 -11.38 -1.40 15.17
N ASP A 9 -10.06 -1.42 15.25
CA ASP A 9 -9.21 -0.23 15.20
C ASP A 9 -9.32 0.48 13.86
N LYS A 10 -9.05 1.79 13.86
CA LYS A 10 -9.04 2.60 12.65
C LYS A 10 -7.63 3.07 12.33
N VAL A 11 -7.23 2.90 11.07
CA VAL A 11 -5.96 3.38 10.53
C VAL A 11 -6.24 4.50 9.55
N LYS A 12 -5.59 5.63 9.74
CA LYS A 12 -5.69 6.77 8.82
C LYS A 12 -4.55 6.69 7.80
N LEU A 13 -4.91 6.81 6.52
CA LEU A 13 -3.96 6.86 5.42
C LEU A 13 -3.37 8.27 5.30
N LYS A 14 -2.06 8.33 5.12
CA LYS A 14 -1.31 9.54 4.82
C LYS A 14 -1.70 10.07 3.44
N SER A 15 -1.81 11.39 3.31
CA SER A 15 -1.83 12.03 1.99
C SER A 15 -0.42 12.02 1.43
N LEU A 16 -0.16 11.14 0.46
CA LEU A 16 1.15 10.97 -0.15
C LEU A 16 1.43 12.10 -1.16
N THR A 17 2.67 12.55 -1.19
CA THR A 17 3.20 13.41 -2.26
C THR A 17 3.38 12.62 -3.57
N VAL A 18 3.68 13.29 -4.68
CA VAL A 18 3.99 12.60 -5.95
C VAL A 18 5.24 11.74 -5.79
N ASP A 19 6.31 12.31 -5.21
CA ASP A 19 7.59 11.59 -5.01
C ASP A 19 7.42 10.34 -4.14
N GLU A 20 6.64 10.41 -3.06
CA GLU A 20 6.38 9.25 -2.20
C GLU A 20 5.56 8.17 -2.91
N ARG A 21 4.67 8.55 -3.82
CA ARG A 21 3.93 7.58 -4.64
C ARG A 21 4.87 6.88 -5.61
N ASP A 22 5.70 7.64 -6.31
CA ASP A 22 6.68 7.08 -7.25
C ASP A 22 7.62 6.11 -6.51
N GLU A 23 8.12 6.49 -5.33
CA GLU A 23 8.98 5.64 -4.49
C GLU A 23 8.31 4.33 -4.04
N LEU A 24 6.99 4.35 -3.83
CA LEU A 24 6.20 3.17 -3.49
C LEU A 24 5.96 2.31 -4.72
N MET A 25 5.55 2.91 -5.83
CA MET A 25 5.24 2.19 -7.07
C MET A 25 6.48 1.55 -7.69
N ASP A 26 7.62 2.22 -7.67
CA ASP A 26 8.91 1.69 -8.14
C ASP A 26 9.41 0.52 -7.29
N SER A 27 8.94 0.40 -6.04
CA SER A 27 9.28 -0.72 -5.16
C SER A 27 8.52 -2.02 -5.48
N VAL A 28 7.52 -1.95 -6.36
CA VAL A 28 6.72 -3.10 -6.77
C VAL A 28 7.45 -3.85 -7.89
N GLN A 29 7.92 -5.06 -7.59
CA GLN A 29 8.57 -5.93 -8.56
C GLN A 29 7.75 -7.19 -8.80
N TYR A 30 7.45 -7.47 -10.06
CA TYR A 30 6.74 -8.67 -10.49
C TYR A 30 7.71 -9.66 -11.11
N ASP A 31 7.53 -10.93 -10.74
CA ASP A 31 8.11 -12.07 -11.44
C ASP A 31 7.15 -12.49 -12.55
N TYR A 32 7.59 -12.27 -13.79
CA TYR A 32 6.87 -12.70 -15.00
C TYR A 32 7.46 -14.03 -15.44
N THR A 33 7.07 -15.10 -14.76
CA THR A 33 7.43 -16.45 -15.16
C THR A 33 6.50 -16.90 -16.28
N ASP A 34 7.07 -17.38 -17.38
CA ASP A 34 6.35 -17.66 -18.63
C ASP A 34 5.14 -18.60 -18.39
N GLY A 35 3.95 -18.17 -18.82
CA GLY A 35 2.70 -18.91 -18.66
C GLY A 35 2.02 -18.86 -17.28
N LYS A 36 2.49 -18.05 -16.32
CA LYS A 36 1.83 -17.85 -15.01
C LYS A 36 1.38 -16.40 -14.78
N ASN A 37 0.39 -16.24 -13.92
CA ASN A 37 -0.01 -14.91 -13.44
C ASN A 37 1.19 -14.23 -12.74
N PRO A 38 1.45 -12.94 -13.01
CA PRO A 38 2.55 -12.21 -12.40
C PRO A 38 2.47 -12.29 -10.87
N GLN A 39 3.53 -12.76 -10.22
CA GLN A 39 3.61 -12.80 -8.76
C GLN A 39 4.53 -11.70 -8.26
N MET A 40 4.13 -10.99 -7.21
CA MET A 40 5.00 -9.98 -6.61
C MET A 40 6.16 -10.68 -5.90
N LYS A 41 7.39 -10.44 -6.39
CA LYS A 41 8.62 -11.15 -5.94
C LYS A 41 8.91 -10.94 -4.45
N MET A 42 8.51 -9.78 -3.92
CA MET A 42 8.86 -9.31 -2.57
C MET A 42 7.63 -8.86 -1.78
N LEU A 43 6.54 -9.65 -1.82
CA LEU A 43 5.24 -9.29 -1.26
C LEU A 43 5.32 -8.69 0.16
N HIS A 44 5.95 -9.39 1.11
CA HIS A 44 5.96 -8.97 2.51
C HIS A 44 6.76 -7.68 2.77
N SER A 45 7.90 -7.49 2.11
CA SER A 45 8.72 -6.28 2.29
C SER A 45 8.08 -5.09 1.59
N THR A 46 7.52 -5.25 0.39
CA THR A 46 6.76 -4.21 -0.31
C THR A 46 5.55 -3.79 0.53
N MET A 47 4.75 -4.72 1.06
CA MET A 47 3.63 -4.37 1.95
C MET A 47 4.11 -3.58 3.18
N THR A 48 5.22 -3.99 3.80
CA THR A 48 5.80 -3.30 4.96
C THR A 48 6.21 -1.87 4.61
N LYS A 49 6.81 -1.66 3.43
CA LYS A 49 7.19 -0.32 2.93
C LYS A 49 5.95 0.56 2.75
N PHE A 50 4.93 0.04 2.08
CA PHE A 50 3.66 0.74 1.89
C PHE A 50 3.00 1.10 3.22
N LEU A 51 2.95 0.17 4.17
CA LEU A 51 2.39 0.42 5.51
C LEU A 51 3.14 1.56 6.22
N ARG A 52 4.48 1.56 6.18
CA ARG A 52 5.30 2.57 6.87
C ARG A 52 5.18 3.97 6.28
N ILE A 53 5.05 4.09 4.96
CA ILE A 53 4.99 5.38 4.26
C ILE A 53 3.54 5.87 4.14
N GLY A 54 2.60 4.98 3.83
CA GLY A 54 1.22 5.30 3.49
C GLY A 54 0.25 5.38 4.67
N ILE A 55 0.65 5.02 5.89
CA ILE A 55 -0.15 5.26 7.10
C ILE A 55 0.30 6.58 7.73
N GLU A 56 -0.67 7.36 8.21
CA GLU A 56 -0.42 8.59 8.93
C GLU A 56 0.10 8.30 10.36
N GLY A 57 1.22 8.92 10.72
CA GLY A 57 1.85 8.77 12.03
C GLY A 57 2.99 7.74 12.04
N LYS A 58 3.53 7.48 13.24
CA LYS A 58 4.68 6.59 13.40
C LYS A 58 4.23 5.12 13.43
N VAL A 59 4.47 4.42 12.32
CA VAL A 59 4.19 2.99 12.19
C VAL A 59 5.32 2.19 12.84
N SER A 60 5.04 1.58 13.99
CA SER A 60 6.02 0.75 14.72
C SER A 60 6.03 -0.71 14.20
N ASP A 61 7.14 -1.40 14.43
CA ASP A 61 7.24 -2.84 14.12
C ASP A 61 6.22 -3.66 14.90
N LYS A 62 5.96 -3.30 16.17
CA LYS A 62 4.93 -3.94 16.99
C LYS A 62 3.55 -3.85 16.34
N PHE A 63 3.22 -2.69 15.76
CA PHE A 63 1.96 -2.51 15.05
C PHE A 63 1.92 -3.34 13.76
N ILE A 64 2.98 -3.34 12.95
CA ILE A 64 3.02 -4.15 11.72
C ILE A 64 2.91 -5.64 12.03
N LEU A 65 3.50 -6.09 13.15
CA LEU A 65 3.40 -7.47 13.62
C LEU A 65 2.01 -7.83 14.17
N SER A 66 1.27 -6.87 14.73
CA SER A 66 -0.10 -7.12 15.21
C SER A 66 -1.14 -7.22 14.09
N LEU A 67 -0.83 -6.73 12.88
CA LEU A 67 -1.75 -6.80 11.74
C LEU A 67 -1.83 -8.21 11.17
N THR A 68 -3.06 -8.68 10.92
CA THR A 68 -3.30 -9.91 10.14
C THR A 68 -2.86 -9.72 8.69
N PHE A 69 -2.60 -10.82 7.97
CA PHE A 69 -2.30 -10.74 6.54
C PHE A 69 -3.43 -10.05 5.75
N SER A 70 -4.69 -10.33 6.11
CA SER A 70 -5.86 -9.69 5.51
C SER A 70 -5.85 -8.17 5.72
N ASP A 71 -5.56 -7.71 6.94
CA ASP A 71 -5.47 -6.27 7.23
C ASP A 71 -4.32 -5.61 6.45
N LYS A 72 -3.15 -6.26 6.40
CA LYS A 72 -2.02 -5.77 5.59
C LYS A 72 -2.40 -5.64 4.12
N THR A 73 -3.06 -6.63 3.55
CA THR A 73 -3.51 -6.61 2.16
C THR A 73 -4.52 -5.50 1.92
N LYS A 74 -5.50 -5.35 2.81
CA LYS A 74 -6.51 -4.29 2.72
C LYS A 74 -5.88 -2.89 2.74
N ILE A 75 -4.94 -2.64 3.64
CA ILE A 75 -4.25 -1.36 3.73
C ILE A 75 -3.38 -1.15 2.48
N PHE A 76 -2.61 -2.17 2.09
CA PHE A 76 -1.75 -2.14 0.91
C PHE A 76 -2.51 -1.79 -0.37
N THR A 77 -3.59 -2.53 -0.68
CA THR A 77 -4.41 -2.30 -1.87
C THR A 77 -5.01 -0.90 -1.87
N LYS A 78 -5.38 -0.39 -0.69
CA LYS A 78 -5.94 0.95 -0.60
C LYS A 78 -4.89 2.03 -0.88
N ILE A 79 -3.70 1.92 -0.30
CA ILE A 79 -2.58 2.84 -0.58
C ILE A 79 -2.18 2.76 -2.06
N GLN A 80 -2.10 1.55 -2.63
CA GLN A 80 -1.79 1.37 -4.04
C GLN A 80 -2.82 2.05 -4.95
N GLY A 81 -4.12 1.94 -4.63
CA GLY A 81 -5.17 2.68 -5.32
C GLY A 81 -4.98 4.19 -5.24
N GLU A 82 -4.65 4.73 -4.06
CA GLU A 82 -4.35 6.18 -3.90
C GLU A 82 -3.10 6.63 -4.67
N CYS A 83 -2.16 5.70 -4.95
CA CYS A 83 -1.00 5.99 -5.79
C CYS A 83 -1.38 6.02 -7.28
N MET A 84 -2.24 5.10 -7.73
CA MET A 84 -2.64 4.96 -9.13
C MET A 84 -3.74 5.94 -9.58
N ASN A 85 -4.61 6.37 -8.68
CA ASN A 85 -5.81 7.15 -9.03
C ASN A 85 -5.53 8.64 -9.35
N LEU A 86 -4.29 9.11 -9.30
CA LEU A 86 -3.94 10.47 -9.74
C LEU A 86 -3.83 10.54 -11.27
N GLY A 87 -4.96 10.80 -11.91
CA GLY A 87 -5.06 11.02 -13.35
C GLY A 87 -6.48 10.79 -13.88
N GLU A 88 -7.27 9.96 -13.19
CA GLU A 88 -8.65 9.64 -13.61
C GLU A 88 -9.69 10.71 -13.19
N GLU A 89 -9.35 11.62 -12.27
CA GLU A 89 -10.32 12.65 -11.84
C GLU A 89 -10.44 13.83 -12.81
N LYS A 90 -9.46 14.09 -13.69
CA LYS A 90 -9.57 15.10 -14.76
C LYS A 90 -8.72 14.72 -15.97
N ALA A 91 -9.35 14.12 -16.98
CA ALA A 91 -8.93 14.40 -18.35
C ALA A 91 -8.93 15.93 -18.51
N SER A 92 -7.78 16.53 -18.83
CA SER A 92 -7.70 17.95 -19.16
C SER A 92 -8.81 18.31 -20.16
N LYS A 93 -9.59 19.34 -19.82
CA LYS A 93 -10.50 20.00 -20.76
C LYS A 93 -9.71 20.77 -21.81
#